data_AF-A0A9E0EDY3-F1
#
_entry.id   AF-A0A9E0EDY3-F1
#
_cell.length_a   1.000
_cell.length_b   1.000
_cell.length_c   1.000
_cell.angle_alpha   90.00
_cell.angle_beta   90.00
_cell.angle_gamma   90.00
#
_symmetry.space_group_name_H-M   'P 1'
#
loop_
_entity.id
_entity.type
_entity.pdbx_description
1 polymer ?
#
loop_
_entity_poly.entity_id
_entity_poly.type
_entity_poly.pdbx_seq_one_letter_code
_entity_poly.pdbx_strand_id
1 'polypeptide(L)' 'SHIARLTASLEQWFGVKLFDPSVYFISELPARLQGQDVAAVIVASLLLSLLASVYPAWRASRIAPAEVLRYE' A
#
# COMPACT_ATOMS: atom_id res chain seq x y z
N SER A 1 35.46 3.02 13.04
CA SER A 1 36.83 3.23 12.52
C SER A 1 37.38 2.07 11.66
N HIS A 2 36.82 0.85 11.68
CA HIS A 2 37.29 -0.26 10.82
C HIS A 2 36.53 -0.40 9.49
N ILE A 3 35.25 -0.05 9.49
CA ILE A 3 34.36 -0.20 8.33
C ILE A 3 34.80 0.70 7.16
N ALA A 4 35.29 1.91 7.46
CA ALA A 4 35.77 2.87 6.47
C ALA A 4 36.99 2.40 5.66
N ARG A 5 37.86 1.57 6.25
CA ARG A 5 39.02 1.02 5.54
C ARG A 5 38.61 -0.09 4.58
N LEU A 6 37.65 -0.91 5.00
CA LEU A 6 37.13 -2.00 4.16
C LEU A 6 36.39 -1.44 2.94
N THR A 7 35.57 -0.40 3.11
CA THR A 7 34.86 0.25 1.99
C THR A 7 35.82 0.92 1.02
N ALA A 8 36.83 1.67 1.52
CA ALA A 8 37.80 2.34 0.65
C ALA A 8 38.66 1.35 -0.18
N SER A 9 39.07 0.22 0.40
CA SER A 9 39.81 -0.81 -0.32
C SER A 9 38.94 -1.54 -1.35
N LEU A 10 37.66 -1.79 -1.07
CA LEU A 10 36.71 -2.38 -2.01
C LEU A 10 36.38 -1.44 -3.18
N GLU A 11 36.16 -0.14 -2.90
CA GLU A 11 35.88 0.88 -3.92
C GLU A 11 37.03 1.05 -4.92
N GLN A 12 38.29 0.94 -4.47
CA GLN A 12 39.46 1.09 -5.33
C GLN A 12 39.69 -0.12 -6.27
N TRP A 13 39.29 -1.32 -5.86
CA TRP A 13 39.38 -2.53 -6.70
C TRP A 13 38.17 -2.69 -7.63
N PHE A 14 36.99 -2.26 -7.21
CA PHE A 14 35.76 -2.38 -8.00
C PHE A 14 35.41 -1.14 -8.83
N GLY A 15 36.08 0.00 -8.65
CA GLY A 15 35.85 1.21 -9.46
C GLY A 15 34.43 1.80 -9.33
N VAL A 16 33.59 1.23 -8.46
CA VAL A 16 32.20 1.64 -8.21
C VAL A 16 32.14 2.22 -6.80
N LYS A 17 31.67 3.46 -6.69
CA LYS A 17 31.37 4.09 -5.40
C LYS A 17 30.17 3.38 -4.79
N LEU A 18 30.38 2.62 -3.72
CA LEU A 18 29.33 1.84 -3.04
C LEU A 18 28.25 2.75 -2.43
N PHE A 19 28.59 4.01 -2.18
CA PHE A 19 27.70 5.08 -1.75
C PHE A 19 27.70 6.22 -2.78
N ASP A 20 27.38 5.94 -4.04
CA ASP A 20 27.16 7.03 -5.00
C ASP A 20 25.81 7.71 -4.70
N PRO A 21 25.79 8.96 -4.18
CA PRO A 21 24.55 9.68 -3.90
C PRO A 21 23.73 9.93 -5.17
N SER A 22 24.35 9.80 -6.36
CA SER A 22 23.66 9.94 -7.64
C SER A 22 22.58 8.88 -7.87
N VAL A 23 22.71 7.68 -7.29
CA VAL A 23 21.69 6.63 -7.39
C VAL A 23 20.53 6.88 -6.42
N TYR A 24 20.82 7.43 -5.24
CA TYR A 24 19.78 7.90 -4.30
C TYR A 24 19.06 9.16 -4.81
N PHE A 25 19.73 9.99 -5.62
CA PHE A 25 19.14 11.19 -6.20
C PHE A 25 18.05 10.90 -7.26
N ILE A 26 18.04 9.71 -7.89
CA ILE A 26 16.96 9.30 -8.80
C ILE A 26 15.75 8.72 -8.04
N SER A 27 15.79 8.70 -6.70
CA SER A 27 14.73 8.11 -5.87
C SER A 27 13.98 9.11 -4.99
N GLU A 28 14.18 10.41 -5.18
CA GLU A 28 13.16 11.38 -4.78
C GLU A 28 12.03 11.30 -5.82
N LEU A 29 11.22 10.23 -5.81
CA LEU A 29 9.95 10.24 -6.52
C LEU A 29 9.20 11.46 -5.95
N PRO A 30 9.02 12.55 -6.72
CA PRO A 30 8.31 13.69 -6.19
C PRO A 30 6.88 13.22 -5.99
N ALA A 31 6.52 12.91 -4.74
CA ALA A 31 5.17 12.49 -4.38
C ALA A 31 4.25 13.71 -4.52
N ARG A 32 3.87 14.01 -5.76
CA ARG A 32 2.94 15.08 -6.12
C ARG A 32 1.55 14.58 -5.80
N LEU A 33 1.11 14.84 -4.57
CA LEU A 33 -0.27 14.60 -4.15
C LEU A 33 -1.18 15.58 -4.90
N GLN A 34 -1.91 15.08 -5.89
CA GLN A 34 -2.98 15.84 -6.53
C GLN A 34 -4.26 15.63 -5.72
N GLY A 35 -4.84 16.71 -5.20
CA GLY A 35 -6.07 16.61 -4.40
C GLY A 35 -7.23 15.92 -5.14
N GLN A 36 -7.26 16.04 -6.47
CA GLN A 36 -8.22 15.35 -7.32
C GLN A 36 -8.06 13.81 -7.26
N ASP A 37 -6.84 13.29 -7.32
CA ASP A 37 -6.58 11.85 -7.24
C ASP A 37 -6.99 11.30 -5.87
N VAL A 38 -6.70 12.05 -4.80
CA VAL A 38 -7.10 11.69 -3.44
C VAL A 38 -8.63 11.66 -3.32
N ALA A 39 -9.33 12.69 -3.80
CA ALA A 39 -10.79 12.74 -3.78
C ALA A 39 -11.40 11.59 -4.60
N ALA A 40 -10.85 11.28 -5.77
CA ALA A 40 -11.31 10.17 -6.61
C ALA A 40 -11.16 8.82 -5.89
N VAL A 41 -10.03 8.57 -5.24
CA VAL A 41 -9.79 7.35 -4.46
C VAL A 41 -10.74 7.24 -3.27
N ILE A 42 -10.99 8.34 -2.55
CA ILE A 42 -11.94 8.36 -1.43
C ILE A 42 -13.36 8.01 -1.92
N VAL A 43 -13.83 8.65 -2.97
CA VAL A 43 -15.17 8.38 -3.53
C VAL A 43 -15.26 6.94 -4.05
N ALA A 44 -14.26 6.47 -4.78
CA ALA A 44 -14.22 5.11 -5.30
C ALA A 44 -14.23 4.07 -4.18
N SER A 45 -13.41 4.25 -3.14
CA SER A 45 -13.35 3.33 -1.99
C SER A 45 -14.67 3.29 -1.23
N LEU A 46 -15.31 4.43 -0.98
CA LEU A 46 -16.64 4.48 -0.34
C LEU A 46 -17.70 3.74 -1.16
N LEU A 47 -17.75 3.98 -2.48
CA LEU A 47 -18.69 3.30 -3.37
C LEU A 47 -18.45 1.79 -3.37
N LEU A 48 -17.20 1.36 -3.49
CA LEU A 48 -16.83 -0.06 -3.46
C LEU A 48 -17.19 -0.70 -2.11
N SER A 49 -16.93 -0.04 -0.98
CA SER A 49 -17.32 -0.52 0.35
C SER A 49 -18.84 -0.65 0.51
N LEU A 50 -19.60 0.32 -0.01
CA LEU A 50 -21.07 0.23 -0.03
C LEU A 50 -21.52 -0.96 -0.87
N LEU A 51 -21.04 -1.08 -2.11
CA LEU A 51 -21.42 -2.19 -3.01
C LEU A 51 -21.05 -3.55 -2.42
N ALA A 52 -19.87 -3.67 -1.83
CA ALA A 52 -19.41 -4.86 -1.14
C ALA A 52 -20.29 -5.21 0.07
N SER A 53 -20.87 -4.21 0.75
CA SER A 53 -21.78 -4.40 1.89
C SER A 53 -23.22 -4.72 1.45
N VAL A 54 -23.64 -4.24 0.28
CA VAL A 54 -24.97 -4.50 -0.28
C VAL A 54 -25.14 -5.98 -0.62
N TYR A 55 -24.12 -6.66 -1.16
CA TYR A 55 -24.20 -8.10 -1.46
C TYR A 55 -24.54 -8.99 -0.24
N PRO A 56 -23.80 -8.93 0.89
CA PRO A 56 -24.12 -9.70 2.09
C PRO A 56 -25.39 -9.21 2.77
N ALA A 57 -25.69 -7.90 2.75
CA ALA A 57 -26.95 -7.37 3.31
C ALA A 57 -28.17 -7.91 2.55
N TRP A 58 -28.10 -7.95 1.22
CA TRP A 58 -29.15 -8.55 0.40
C TRP A 58 -29.26 -10.06 0.64
N ARG A 59 -28.13 -10.77 0.73
CA ARG A 59 -28.13 -12.19 1.11
C ARG A 59 -28.77 -12.42 2.48
N ALA A 60 -28.44 -11.61 3.48
CA ALA A 60 -28.98 -11.71 4.83
C ALA A 60 -30.48 -11.40 4.89
N SER A 61 -30.95 -10.41 4.13
CA SER A 61 -32.39 -10.06 4.05
C SER A 61 -33.28 -11.20 3.52
N ARG A 62 -32.70 -12.14 2.77
CA ARG A 62 -33.38 -13.31 2.21
C ARG A 62 -33.29 -14.54 3.10
N ILE A 63 -32.52 -14.50 4.20
CA ILE A 63 -32.52 -15.54 5.22
C ILE A 63 -33.76 -15.29 6.09
N ALA A 64 -34.81 -16.08 5.88
CA ALA A 64 -36.06 -15.97 6.61
C ALA A 64 -35.84 -16.24 8.12
N PRO A 65 -36.36 -15.39 9.03
CA PRO A 65 -36.14 -15.49 10.47
C PRO A 65 -37.04 -16.55 11.15
N ALA A 66 -37.43 -17.62 10.44
CA ALA A 66 -38.46 -18.54 10.90
C ALA A 66 -37.93 -19.84 11.53
N GLU A 67 -36.66 -20.19 11.34
CA GLU A 67 -36.12 -21.48 11.82
C GLU A 67 -35.40 -21.40 13.18
N VAL A 68 -35.05 -20.21 13.68
CA VAL A 68 -34.30 -20.06 14.94
C VAL A 68 -35.17 -20.23 16.19
N LEU A 69 -36.49 -19.98 16.08
CA LEU A 69 -37.44 -20.10 17.20
C LEU A 69 -38.09 -21.48 17.35
N ARG A 70 -37.80 -22.45 16.46
CA ARG A 70 -38.35 -23.83 16.56
C ARG A 70 -37.40 -24.81 17.25
N TYR A 71 -36.21 -24.35 17.64
CA TYR A 71 -35.22 -25.13 18.37
C TYR A 71 -34.92 -24.59 19.78
N GLU A 72 -35.71 -23.63 20.26
CA GLU A 72 -35.86 -23.35 21.70
C GLU A 72 -37.23 -23.81 22.19
#